data_AF-A0A7S6S0F1-F1
#
_entry.id   AF-A0A7S6S0F1-F1
#
_cell.length_a   1.000
_cell.length_b   1.000
_cell.length_c   1.000
_cell.angle_alpha   90.00
_cell.angle_beta   90.00
_cell.angle_gamma   90.00
#
_symmetry.space_group_name_H-M   'P 1'
#
loop_
_entity.id
_entity.type
_entity.pdbx_description
1 polymer ?
#
loop_
_entity_poly.entity_id
_entity_poly.type
_entity_poly.pdbx_seq_one_letter_code
_entity_poly.pdbx_strand_id
1 'polypeptide(L)'
;MPPVTRVAIAKICAHGFRFFPLAIAFIVVLPVTKIGGLMETDLEVTPAPASTDVAAWRQAVEDGRYRQFRCEDIIAAIQDLGPATDKAVLNPLAKHVSDCMLHLLRGKVGRNHPNRGDNIIEEAHSRLWVALLDPSSADSRGLREAFAPRVIFRMKDVLREEARRRVQALPDGDVEAADESEGNSTATFADSELALQQVEVNEILEMIPDWRKRLAFSLHMDGVPCKSIRGASIAKALDISEKTARQWIKEIQQLLKTKLGDVS
;
A
#
# COMPACT_ATOMS: atom_id res chain seq x y z
N MET A 1 -25.95 -57.11 -41.57
CA MET A 1 -26.50 -56.26 -40.48
C MET A 1 -25.35 -55.51 -39.81
N PRO A 2 -25.60 -54.29 -39.35
CA PRO A 2 -24.66 -53.16 -39.43
C PRO A 2 -23.94 -52.88 -38.11
N PRO A 3 -22.96 -51.96 -38.12
CA PRO A 3 -22.82 -50.97 -37.07
C PRO A 3 -23.26 -49.60 -37.60
N VAL A 4 -24.41 -49.14 -37.10
CA VAL A 4 -24.85 -47.73 -37.09
C VAL A 4 -25.28 -47.54 -35.63
N THR A 5 -25.01 -46.46 -34.88
CA THR A 5 -24.90 -45.05 -35.25
C THR A 5 -24.34 -44.29 -34.04
N ARG A 6 -23.50 -43.27 -34.31
CA ARG A 6 -23.50 -41.87 -33.78
C ARG A 6 -24.02 -41.65 -32.35
N VAL A 7 -23.36 -40.82 -31.52
CA VAL A 7 -23.51 -39.36 -31.56
C VAL A 7 -22.18 -38.63 -31.26
N ALA A 8 -21.86 -37.68 -32.13
CA ALA A 8 -20.94 -36.58 -31.93
C ALA A 8 -21.71 -35.32 -31.49
N ILE A 9 -21.04 -34.40 -30.78
CA ILE A 9 -21.18 -32.92 -30.81
C ILE A 9 -19.94 -32.43 -30.02
N ALA A 10 -18.86 -31.86 -30.57
CA ALA A 10 -18.66 -30.72 -31.47
C ALA A 10 -18.80 -29.34 -30.79
N LYS A 11 -17.80 -28.48 -31.10
CA LYS A 11 -17.82 -27.00 -31.11
C LYS A 11 -17.69 -26.27 -29.75
N ILE A 12 -17.01 -25.13 -29.61
CA ILE A 12 -16.35 -24.22 -30.56
C ILE A 12 -15.32 -23.34 -29.82
N CYS A 13 -14.22 -23.12 -30.51
CA CYS A 13 -13.39 -21.92 -30.66
C CYS A 13 -13.48 -20.71 -29.69
N ALA A 14 -12.28 -20.13 -29.53
CA ALA A 14 -11.93 -18.73 -29.81
C ALA A 14 -11.81 -17.72 -28.66
N HIS A 15 -10.67 -17.01 -28.75
CA HIS A 15 -10.29 -15.71 -28.18
C HIS A 15 -9.82 -15.72 -26.72
N GLY A 16 -8.61 -15.34 -26.36
CA GLY A 16 -7.52 -14.70 -27.11
C GLY A 16 -6.72 -13.87 -26.11
N PHE A 17 -5.38 -13.86 -26.19
CA PHE A 17 -4.59 -12.65 -26.02
C PHE A 17 -3.16 -12.89 -26.49
N ARG A 18 -2.62 -11.83 -27.10
CA ARG A 18 -1.56 -11.85 -28.10
C ARG A 18 -0.16 -12.02 -27.49
N PHE A 19 0.61 -12.92 -28.09
CA PHE A 19 2.06 -12.83 -28.17
C PHE A 19 2.44 -11.53 -28.91
N PHE A 20 3.38 -10.76 -28.37
CA PHE A 20 4.14 -9.77 -29.15
C PHE A 20 5.64 -10.07 -28.98
N PRO A 21 6.42 -10.03 -30.08
CA PRO A 21 7.73 -10.66 -30.17
C PRO A 21 8.86 -9.78 -29.61
N LEU A 22 9.92 -10.46 -29.17
CA LEU A 22 11.27 -9.90 -29.07
C LEU A 22 11.65 -9.21 -30.38
N ALA A 23 11.79 -7.89 -30.34
CA ALA A 23 12.56 -7.15 -31.33
C ALA A 23 14.00 -7.05 -30.82
N ILE A 24 14.88 -7.83 -31.43
CA ILE A 24 16.33 -7.67 -31.37
C ILE A 24 16.65 -6.37 -32.13
N ALA A 25 17.01 -5.31 -31.40
CA ALA A 25 17.52 -4.09 -31.99
C ALA A 25 19.05 -4.18 -32.10
N PHE A 26 19.52 -4.13 -33.34
CA PHE A 26 20.91 -3.98 -33.74
C PHE A 26 21.57 -2.79 -33.02
N ILE A 27 22.71 -3.02 -32.38
CA ILE A 27 23.65 -1.95 -32.00
C ILE A 27 24.34 -1.50 -33.29
N VAL A 28 23.89 -0.37 -33.85
CA VAL A 28 24.66 0.39 -34.84
C VAL A 28 25.41 1.46 -34.06
N VAL A 29 26.71 1.28 -33.91
CA VAL A 29 27.63 2.33 -33.44
C VAL A 29 27.73 3.37 -34.55
N LEU A 30 27.01 4.48 -34.40
CA LEU A 30 27.22 5.67 -35.23
C LEU A 30 28.25 6.59 -34.54
N PRO A 31 29.18 7.19 -35.30
CA PRO A 31 30.18 8.10 -34.75
C PRO A 31 29.52 9.39 -34.24
N VAL A 32 30.02 9.87 -33.10
CA VAL A 32 29.69 11.16 -32.49
C VAL A 32 29.99 12.29 -33.49
N THR A 33 28.92 12.88 -34.04
CA THR A 33 28.98 14.18 -34.71
C THR A 33 28.18 15.18 -33.90
N LYS A 34 28.94 16.13 -33.33
CA LYS A 34 28.50 17.35 -32.66
C LYS A 34 27.54 18.12 -33.58
N ILE A 35 26.24 18.06 -33.28
CA ILE A 35 25.23 18.95 -33.87
C ILE A 35 24.77 19.86 -32.74
N GLY A 36 25.18 21.12 -32.84
CA GLY A 36 24.69 22.17 -31.96
C GLY A 36 23.24 22.52 -32.28
N GLY A 37 22.53 22.98 -31.25
CA GLY A 37 21.29 23.74 -31.38
C GLY A 37 20.05 22.90 -31.64
N LEU A 38 19.51 22.27 -30.60
CA LEU A 38 18.10 21.87 -30.56
C LEU A 38 17.60 22.06 -29.13
N MET A 39 16.66 22.99 -29.01
CA MET A 39 15.90 23.43 -27.84
C MET A 39 15.79 22.39 -26.71
N GLU A 40 16.48 22.67 -25.60
CA GLU A 40 15.98 22.31 -24.28
C GLU A 40 14.64 23.03 -24.11
N THR A 41 13.53 22.33 -24.33
CA THR A 41 12.29 22.70 -23.66
C THR A 41 12.49 22.29 -22.20
N ASP A 42 13.12 23.17 -21.44
CA ASP A 42 13.00 23.18 -20.00
C ASP A 42 11.50 23.18 -19.71
N LEU A 43 11.00 22.04 -19.23
CA LEU A 43 9.71 22.01 -18.56
C LEU A 43 9.90 22.90 -17.33
N GLU A 44 9.62 24.20 -17.47
CA GLU A 44 9.57 25.13 -16.35
C GLU A 44 8.58 24.53 -15.34
N VAL A 45 9.12 23.89 -14.30
CA VAL A 45 8.34 23.41 -13.17
C VAL A 45 7.83 24.68 -12.49
N THR A 46 6.62 25.12 -12.87
CA THR A 46 6.03 26.31 -12.29
C THR A 46 5.87 26.06 -10.79
N PRO A 47 6.53 26.83 -9.92
CA PRO A 47 6.41 26.64 -8.49
C PRO A 47 4.96 26.89 -8.07
N ALA A 48 4.57 26.29 -6.94
CA ALA A 48 3.27 26.60 -6.35
C ALA A 48 3.17 28.11 -6.03
N PRO A 49 1.99 28.72 -6.17
CA PRO A 49 1.78 30.10 -5.73
C PRO A 49 2.06 30.26 -4.24
N ALA A 50 2.34 31.50 -3.81
CA ALA A 50 2.39 31.81 -2.38
C ALA A 50 1.05 31.42 -1.72
N SER A 51 1.09 30.84 -0.52
CA SER A 51 -0.11 30.32 0.16
C SER A 51 -1.18 31.38 0.45
N THR A 52 -0.79 32.66 0.53
CA THR A 52 -1.69 33.79 0.77
C THR A 52 -2.21 34.47 -0.52
N ASP A 53 -1.74 34.07 -1.70
CA ASP A 53 -2.11 34.71 -2.97
C ASP A 53 -3.37 34.11 -3.59
N VAL A 54 -4.53 34.66 -3.22
CA VAL A 54 -5.84 34.24 -3.73
C VAL A 54 -5.92 34.30 -5.26
N ALA A 55 -5.34 35.33 -5.89
CA ALA A 55 -5.47 35.54 -7.33
C ALA A 55 -4.69 34.48 -8.12
N ALA A 56 -3.47 34.19 -7.68
CA ALA A 56 -2.67 33.13 -8.30
C ALA A 56 -3.25 31.73 -8.06
N TRP A 57 -3.80 31.46 -6.87
CA TRP A 57 -4.50 30.19 -6.60
C TRP A 57 -5.79 30.05 -7.42
N ARG A 58 -6.55 31.13 -7.63
CA ARG A 58 -7.70 31.13 -8.53
C ARG A 58 -7.30 30.75 -9.95
N GLN A 59 -6.25 31.39 -10.49
CA GLN A 59 -5.74 31.07 -11.82
C GLN A 59 -5.28 29.60 -11.91
N ALA A 60 -4.57 29.10 -10.88
CA ALA A 60 -4.12 27.71 -10.85
C ALA A 60 -5.28 26.70 -10.81
N VAL A 61 -6.40 27.06 -10.19
CA VAL A 61 -7.63 26.27 -10.17
C VAL A 61 -8.32 26.29 -11.54
N GLU A 62 -8.47 27.46 -12.15
CA GLU A 62 -9.06 27.62 -13.49
C GLU A 62 -8.27 26.84 -14.55
N ASP A 63 -6.94 26.88 -14.50
CA ASP A 63 -6.06 26.16 -15.41
C ASP A 63 -5.95 24.66 -15.07
N GLY A 64 -6.51 24.20 -13.94
CA GLY A 64 -6.38 22.82 -13.46
C GLY A 64 -4.97 22.42 -13.00
N ARG A 65 -4.02 23.36 -12.96
CA ARG A 65 -2.61 23.14 -12.60
C ARG A 65 -2.40 22.79 -11.14
N TYR A 66 -3.34 23.17 -10.27
CA TYR A 66 -3.29 22.90 -8.82
C TYR A 66 -3.07 21.41 -8.47
N ARG A 67 -3.48 20.48 -9.35
CA ARG A 67 -3.32 19.02 -9.15
C ARG A 67 -1.88 18.53 -9.28
N GLN A 68 -0.99 19.36 -9.83
CA GLN A 68 0.42 19.04 -10.03
C GLN A 68 1.29 19.55 -8.87
N PHE A 69 0.74 20.44 -8.05
CA PHE A 69 1.45 20.95 -6.88
C PHE A 69 1.45 19.92 -5.76
N ARG A 70 2.40 20.09 -4.84
CA ARG A 70 2.52 19.21 -3.70
C ARG A 70 1.33 19.42 -2.77
N CYS A 71 0.87 18.35 -2.13
CA CYS A 71 -0.21 18.43 -1.15
C CYS A 71 0.16 19.36 0.01
N GLU A 72 1.43 19.43 0.42
CA GLU A 72 1.91 20.36 1.44
C GLU A 72 1.61 21.83 1.10
N ASP A 73 1.88 22.25 -0.14
CA ASP A 73 1.67 23.62 -0.60
C ASP A 73 0.18 23.95 -0.66
N ILE A 74 -0.64 22.99 -1.09
CA ILE A 74 -2.10 23.14 -1.16
C ILE A 74 -2.70 23.23 0.24
N ILE A 75 -2.20 22.44 1.19
CA ILE A 75 -2.64 22.49 2.60
C ILE A 75 -2.27 23.83 3.22
N ALA A 76 -1.05 24.32 2.97
CA ALA A 76 -0.63 25.65 3.39
C ALA A 76 -1.57 26.73 2.84
N ALA A 77 -1.94 26.65 1.55
CA ALA A 77 -2.90 27.57 0.95
C ALA A 77 -4.29 27.48 1.60
N ILE A 78 -4.84 26.27 1.81
CA ILE A 78 -6.16 26.12 2.47
C ILE A 78 -6.16 26.76 3.87
N GLN A 79 -5.08 26.58 4.64
CA GLN A 79 -4.96 27.13 5.99
C GLN A 79 -4.74 28.65 6.00
N ASP A 80 -3.85 29.15 5.14
CA ASP A 80 -3.46 30.57 5.14
C ASP A 80 -4.52 31.47 4.46
N LEU A 81 -5.24 30.95 3.45
CA LEU A 81 -6.38 31.65 2.84
C LEU A 81 -7.59 31.71 3.78
N GLY A 82 -7.74 30.70 4.65
CA GLY A 82 -8.80 30.62 5.65
C GLY A 82 -10.21 30.45 5.07
N PRO A 83 -11.23 30.26 5.94
CA PRO A 83 -12.59 29.92 5.54
C PRO A 83 -13.39 31.07 4.90
N ALA A 84 -12.91 32.31 5.02
CA ALA A 84 -13.56 33.48 4.44
C ALA A 84 -13.27 33.67 2.93
N THR A 85 -12.31 32.90 2.38
CA THR A 85 -11.93 32.96 0.97
C THR A 85 -12.99 32.32 0.07
N ASP A 86 -12.96 32.71 -1.21
CA ASP A 86 -13.82 32.21 -2.27
C ASP A 86 -13.87 30.67 -2.33
N LYS A 87 -15.07 30.12 -2.18
CA LYS A 87 -15.34 28.68 -2.23
C LYS A 87 -15.01 28.07 -3.60
N ALA A 88 -15.04 28.85 -4.67
CA ALA A 88 -14.63 28.40 -5.99
C ALA A 88 -13.14 28.03 -6.04
N VAL A 89 -12.31 28.64 -5.18
CA VAL A 89 -10.89 28.30 -5.03
C VAL A 89 -10.72 27.21 -3.97
N LEU A 90 -11.33 27.36 -2.79
CA LEU A 90 -11.13 26.42 -1.69
C LEU A 90 -11.67 25.02 -1.98
N ASN A 91 -12.83 24.89 -2.62
CA ASN A 91 -13.46 23.57 -2.83
C ASN A 91 -12.61 22.65 -3.72
N PRO A 92 -12.08 23.09 -4.87
CA PRO A 92 -11.18 22.27 -5.68
C PRO A 92 -9.91 21.83 -4.95
N LEU A 93 -9.30 22.75 -4.17
CA LEU A 93 -8.09 22.46 -3.39
C LEU A 93 -8.38 21.43 -2.30
N ALA A 94 -9.43 21.65 -1.50
CA ALA A 94 -9.85 20.73 -0.46
C ALA A 94 -10.20 19.36 -1.03
N LYS A 95 -10.96 19.32 -2.13
CA LYS A 95 -11.28 18.06 -2.80
C LYS A 95 -10.02 17.30 -3.20
N HIS A 96 -9.04 17.98 -3.79
CA HIS A 96 -7.81 17.32 -4.22
C HIS A 96 -7.00 16.77 -3.05
N VAL A 97 -6.85 17.53 -1.96
CA VAL A 97 -6.21 17.02 -0.73
C VAL A 97 -6.95 15.80 -0.18
N SER A 98 -8.28 15.86 -0.15
CA SER A 98 -9.13 14.75 0.29
C SER A 98 -8.92 13.50 -0.58
N ASP A 99 -8.93 13.66 -1.90
CA ASP A 99 -8.71 12.57 -2.86
C ASP A 99 -7.31 11.96 -2.68
N CYS A 100 -6.29 12.79 -2.46
CA CYS A 100 -4.92 12.34 -2.17
C CYS A 100 -4.83 11.55 -0.85
N MET A 101 -5.47 12.03 0.23
CA MET A 101 -5.52 11.32 1.50
C MET A 101 -6.20 9.95 1.35
N LEU A 102 -7.39 9.92 0.73
CA LEU A 102 -8.16 8.69 0.53
C LEU A 102 -7.40 7.68 -0.35
N HIS A 103 -6.73 8.15 -1.40
CA HIS A 103 -5.91 7.30 -2.26
C HIS A 103 -4.76 6.65 -1.46
N LEU A 104 -4.04 7.45 -0.66
CA LEU A 104 -2.94 6.98 0.18
C LEU A 104 -3.44 5.94 1.20
N LEU A 105 -4.53 6.26 1.92
CA LEU A 105 -5.12 5.40 2.93
C LEU A 105 -5.60 4.09 2.34
N ARG A 106 -6.32 4.13 1.21
CA ARG A 106 -6.83 2.92 0.55
C ARG A 106 -5.72 2.00 0.07
N GLY A 107 -4.59 2.57 -0.38
CA GLY A 107 -3.40 1.81 -0.78
C GLY A 107 -2.65 1.17 0.40
N LYS A 108 -2.83 1.67 1.62
CA LYS A 108 -2.12 1.18 2.82
C LYS A 108 -2.97 0.32 3.74
N VAL A 109 -4.28 0.54 3.79
CA VAL A 109 -5.21 -0.28 4.57
C VAL A 109 -5.56 -1.55 3.78
N GLY A 110 -5.28 -2.71 4.36
CA GLY A 110 -5.64 -4.01 3.78
C GLY A 110 -7.16 -4.21 3.70
N ARG A 111 -7.61 -5.16 2.87
CA ARG A 111 -9.04 -5.50 2.77
C ARG A 111 -9.50 -6.55 3.79
N ASN A 112 -8.59 -7.05 4.61
CA ASN A 112 -8.84 -8.11 5.60
C ASN A 112 -9.43 -7.58 6.92
N HIS A 113 -9.83 -6.31 6.97
CA HIS A 113 -10.54 -5.72 8.10
C HIS A 113 -12.07 -5.80 7.88
N PRO A 114 -12.89 -5.74 8.96
CA PRO A 114 -14.32 -5.51 8.86
C PRO A 114 -14.65 -4.33 7.94
N ASN A 115 -15.75 -4.46 7.19
CA ASN A 115 -16.11 -3.53 6.13
C ASN A 115 -14.95 -3.22 5.16
N ARG A 116 -14.10 -4.21 4.86
CA ARG A 116 -12.93 -4.08 3.97
C ARG A 116 -11.95 -2.97 4.35
N GLY A 117 -11.97 -2.56 5.62
CA GLY A 117 -11.15 -1.47 6.14
C GLY A 117 -11.68 -0.06 5.85
N ASP A 118 -12.87 0.08 5.26
CA ASP A 118 -13.45 1.38 4.92
C ASP A 118 -13.70 2.22 6.18
N ASN A 119 -14.13 1.62 7.29
CA ASN A 119 -14.32 2.32 8.57
C ASN A 119 -13.01 2.92 9.10
N ILE A 120 -11.88 2.22 8.94
CA ILE A 120 -10.55 2.69 9.36
C ILE A 120 -10.13 3.88 8.49
N ILE A 121 -10.38 3.79 7.18
CA ILE A 121 -10.05 4.85 6.22
C ILE A 121 -10.87 6.10 6.52
N GLU A 122 -12.18 5.96 6.70
CA GLU A 122 -13.11 7.06 6.99
C GLU A 122 -12.78 7.74 8.31
N GLU A 123 -12.50 6.97 9.37
CA GLU A 123 -12.11 7.52 10.67
C GLU A 123 -10.76 8.27 10.59
N ALA A 124 -9.76 7.68 9.94
CA ALA A 124 -8.45 8.33 9.78
C ALA A 124 -8.56 9.62 8.94
N HIS A 125 -9.31 9.57 7.85
CA HIS A 125 -9.58 10.73 6.98
C HIS A 125 -10.32 11.83 7.74
N SER A 126 -11.37 11.50 8.48
CA SER A 126 -12.15 12.47 9.28
C SER A 126 -11.28 13.16 10.33
N ARG A 127 -10.46 12.41 11.06
CA ARG A 127 -9.52 12.99 12.06
C ARG A 127 -8.50 13.92 11.43
N LEU A 128 -7.93 13.53 10.29
CA LEU A 128 -6.99 14.37 9.55
C LEU A 128 -7.65 15.65 9.06
N TRP A 129 -8.90 15.58 8.59
CA TRP A 129 -9.61 16.76 8.11
C TRP A 129 -9.93 17.74 9.23
N VAL A 130 -10.44 17.24 10.36
CA VAL A 130 -10.70 18.06 11.54
C VAL A 130 -9.41 18.70 12.03
N ALA A 131 -8.31 17.94 12.09
CA ALA A 131 -7.02 18.45 12.49
C ALA A 131 -6.50 19.52 11.54
N LEU A 132 -6.59 19.32 10.22
CA LEU A 132 -6.10 20.27 9.22
C LEU A 132 -6.78 21.65 9.35
N LEU A 133 -8.08 21.66 9.64
CA LEU A 133 -8.87 22.88 9.86
C LEU A 133 -8.63 23.54 11.22
N ASP A 134 -7.87 22.89 12.12
CA ASP A 134 -7.44 23.43 13.39
C ASP A 134 -5.95 23.83 13.34
N PRO A 135 -5.63 25.13 13.18
CA PRO A 135 -4.24 25.61 13.12
C PRO A 135 -3.42 25.30 14.38
N SER A 136 -4.09 25.05 15.53
CA SER A 136 -3.41 24.75 16.78
C SER A 136 -2.96 23.28 16.89
N SER A 137 -3.51 22.41 16.05
CA SER A 137 -3.19 20.99 16.04
C SER A 137 -1.73 20.73 15.63
N ALA A 138 -1.09 19.75 16.28
CA ALA A 138 0.23 19.29 15.87
C ALA A 138 0.20 18.66 14.46
N ASP A 139 -0.92 18.02 14.11
CA ASP A 139 -1.11 17.39 12.81
C ASP A 139 -1.25 18.43 11.70
N SER A 140 -1.91 19.55 11.95
CA SER A 140 -2.10 20.60 10.93
C SER A 140 -0.78 21.19 10.48
N ARG A 141 0.13 21.48 11.42
CA ARG A 141 1.50 21.90 11.15
C ARG A 141 2.30 20.79 10.48
N GLY A 142 2.20 19.57 10.99
CA GLY A 142 2.89 18.41 10.43
C GLY A 142 2.51 18.11 8.98
N LEU A 143 1.24 18.32 8.61
CA LEU A 143 0.73 18.11 7.25
C LEU A 143 1.31 19.11 6.23
N ARG A 144 1.71 20.30 6.67
CA ARG A 144 2.44 21.27 5.82
C ARG A 144 3.89 20.85 5.57
N GLU A 145 4.48 20.06 6.45
CA GLU A 145 5.90 19.67 6.37
C GLU A 145 6.07 18.34 5.64
N ALA A 146 5.21 17.36 5.95
CA ALA A 146 5.34 15.99 5.47
C ALA A 146 3.96 15.32 5.38
N PHE A 147 3.28 15.50 4.24
CA PHE A 147 1.90 15.04 4.06
C PHE A 147 1.75 13.52 4.24
N ALA A 148 2.43 12.72 3.41
CA ALA A 148 2.23 11.27 3.40
C ALA A 148 2.63 10.59 4.72
N PRO A 149 3.78 10.90 5.36
CA PRO A 149 4.13 10.33 6.66
C PRO A 149 3.08 10.61 7.74
N ARG A 150 2.49 11.81 7.76
CA ARG A 150 1.45 12.18 8.74
C ARG A 150 0.15 11.43 8.53
N VAL A 151 -0.29 11.31 7.28
CA VAL A 151 -1.49 10.52 6.95
C VAL A 151 -1.31 9.06 7.37
N ILE A 152 -0.14 8.46 7.08
CA ILE A 152 0.18 7.08 7.47
C ILE A 152 0.26 6.93 9.00
N PHE A 153 0.86 7.90 9.69
CA PHE A 153 0.94 7.89 11.14
C PHE A 153 -0.45 7.86 11.78
N ARG A 154 -1.36 8.73 11.32
CA ARG A 154 -2.73 8.78 11.85
C ARG A 154 -3.53 7.53 11.52
N MET A 155 -3.35 6.95 10.33
CA MET A 155 -3.91 5.64 9.98
C MET A 155 -3.44 4.55 10.97
N LYS A 156 -2.15 4.51 11.30
CA LYS A 156 -1.60 3.56 12.29
C LYS A 156 -2.22 3.77 13.68
N ASP A 157 -2.50 5.01 14.07
CA ASP A 157 -3.20 5.30 15.34
C ASP A 157 -4.62 4.71 15.37
N VAL A 158 -5.39 4.93 14.30
CA VAL A 158 -6.76 4.39 14.20
C VAL A 158 -6.74 2.86 14.21
N LEU A 159 -5.80 2.22 13.52
CA LEU A 159 -5.62 0.76 13.58
C LEU A 159 -5.31 0.27 14.99
N ARG A 160 -4.45 0.96 15.73
CA ARG A 160 -4.13 0.63 17.13
C ARG A 160 -5.35 0.76 18.04
N GLU A 161 -6.15 1.81 17.86
CA GLU A 161 -7.39 1.98 18.62
C GLU A 161 -8.44 0.94 18.28
N GLU A 162 -8.63 0.63 17.00
CA GLU A 162 -9.54 -0.40 16.53
C GLU A 162 -9.15 -1.79 17.10
N ALA A 163 -7.86 -2.11 17.11
CA ALA A 163 -7.37 -3.34 17.74
C ALA A 163 -7.72 -3.39 19.24
N ARG A 164 -7.55 -2.28 19.97
CA ARG A 164 -7.93 -2.20 21.40
C ARG A 164 -9.44 -2.39 21.60
N ARG A 165 -10.27 -1.77 20.74
CA ARG A 165 -11.74 -1.91 20.81
C ARG A 165 -12.17 -3.36 20.65
N ARG A 166 -11.53 -4.12 19.75
CA ARG A 166 -11.84 -5.55 19.56
C ARG A 166 -11.49 -6.40 20.76
N VAL A 167 -10.36 -6.14 21.41
CA VAL A 167 -9.98 -6.85 22.64
C VAL A 167 -11.00 -6.57 23.74
N GLN A 168 -11.45 -5.32 23.89
CA GLN A 168 -12.45 -4.93 24.89
C GLN A 168 -13.87 -5.41 24.60
N ALA A 169 -14.21 -5.67 23.33
CA ALA A 169 -15.53 -6.13 22.91
C ALA A 169 -15.74 -7.65 23.07
N LEU A 170 -14.71 -8.39 23.50
CA LEU A 170 -14.87 -9.79 23.88
C LEU A 170 -15.63 -9.83 25.23
N PRO A 171 -16.80 -10.50 25.31
CA PRO A 171 -17.48 -10.65 26.59
C PRO A 171 -16.58 -11.43 27.55
N ASP A 172 -16.51 -10.98 28.81
CA ASP A 172 -15.94 -11.76 29.91
C ASP A 172 -16.69 -13.10 29.92
N GLY A 173 -16.01 -14.18 29.53
CA GLY A 173 -16.59 -15.50 29.51
C GLY A 173 -17.04 -15.89 30.91
N ASP A 174 -18.32 -16.25 31.03
CA ASP A 174 -18.84 -16.97 32.19
C ASP A 174 -17.93 -18.18 32.47
N VAL A 175 -17.34 -18.20 33.66
CA VAL A 175 -16.65 -19.36 34.23
C VAL A 175 -17.72 -20.38 34.64
N GLU A 176 -18.14 -21.22 33.69
CA GLU A 176 -18.88 -22.44 33.97
C GLU A 176 -17.99 -23.65 33.71
N ALA A 177 -17.90 -24.50 34.72
CA ALA A 177 -17.03 -25.67 34.80
C ALA A 177 -17.66 -26.91 34.14
N ALA A 178 -16.79 -27.78 33.60
CA ALA A 178 -17.06 -29.09 32.97
C ALA A 178 -17.76 -29.01 31.60
N ASP A 179 -17.36 -29.73 30.55
CA ASP A 179 -16.98 -31.14 30.49
C ASP A 179 -16.14 -31.38 29.21
N GLU A 180 -15.30 -32.42 29.22
CA GLU A 180 -14.43 -32.76 28.10
C GLU A 180 -15.25 -33.23 26.89
N SER A 181 -15.27 -32.43 25.81
CA SER A 181 -15.73 -32.91 24.51
C SER A 181 -14.98 -32.20 23.38
N GLU A 182 -14.20 -32.99 22.64
CA GLU A 182 -13.44 -32.57 21.46
C GLU A 182 -14.36 -31.97 20.39
N GLY A 183 -14.15 -30.70 20.06
CA GLY A 183 -14.97 -29.98 19.08
C GLY A 183 -14.40 -28.64 18.66
N ASN A 184 -13.27 -28.68 17.95
CA ASN A 184 -12.75 -27.69 17.00
C ASN A 184 -13.46 -26.32 16.92
N SER A 185 -12.86 -25.27 17.49
CA SER A 185 -13.02 -23.86 17.07
C SER A 185 -11.91 -22.98 17.64
N THR A 186 -10.68 -23.12 17.13
CA THR A 186 -9.50 -22.30 17.47
C THR A 186 -9.17 -21.27 16.37
N ALA A 187 -10.17 -20.79 15.63
CA ALA A 187 -9.99 -19.91 14.47
C ALA A 187 -10.64 -18.53 14.70
N THR A 188 -10.09 -17.69 15.59
CA THR A 188 -10.44 -16.25 15.61
C THR A 188 -9.45 -15.34 16.31
N PHE A 189 -8.59 -15.88 17.20
CA PHE A 189 -7.60 -15.07 17.93
C PHE A 189 -6.29 -14.82 17.17
N ALA A 190 -5.97 -15.59 16.12
CA ALA A 190 -4.72 -15.46 15.39
C ALA A 190 -4.70 -14.30 14.36
N ASP A 191 -5.84 -13.92 13.77
CA ASP A 191 -5.86 -12.97 12.63
C ASP A 191 -5.61 -11.50 13.03
N SER A 192 -5.89 -11.13 14.28
CA SER A 192 -5.72 -9.75 14.76
C SER A 192 -4.28 -9.43 15.17
N GLU A 193 -3.54 -10.41 15.67
CA GLU A 193 -2.12 -10.27 16.04
C GLU A 193 -1.20 -10.34 14.80
N LEU A 194 -1.58 -11.15 13.81
CA LEU A 194 -0.89 -11.24 12.51
C LEU A 194 -0.93 -9.91 11.72
N ALA A 195 -2.00 -9.12 11.84
CA ALA A 195 -2.13 -7.85 11.12
C ALA A 195 -1.16 -6.75 11.63
N LEU A 196 -0.81 -6.77 12.92
CA LEU A 196 0.20 -5.86 13.50
C LEU A 196 1.62 -6.36 13.17
N GLN A 197 1.83 -7.69 13.18
CA GLN A 197 3.10 -8.29 12.74
C GLN A 197 3.38 -8.04 11.25
N GLN A 198 2.37 -8.01 10.37
CA GLN A 198 2.58 -7.85 8.93
C GLN A 198 3.16 -6.48 8.52
N VAL A 199 2.84 -5.41 9.26
CA VAL A 199 3.34 -4.05 8.99
C VAL A 199 4.79 -3.90 9.43
N GLU A 200 5.15 -4.49 10.57
CA GLU A 200 6.53 -4.55 11.07
C GLU A 200 7.40 -5.47 10.19
N VAL A 201 6.86 -6.61 9.75
CA VAL A 201 7.54 -7.55 8.85
C VAL A 201 7.87 -6.91 7.50
N ASN A 202 7.00 -6.10 6.90
CA ASN A 202 7.29 -5.45 5.62
C ASN A 202 8.42 -4.41 5.72
N GLU A 203 8.45 -3.63 6.80
CA GLU A 203 9.52 -2.65 7.07
C GLU A 203 10.86 -3.35 7.34
N ILE A 204 10.84 -4.50 8.02
CA ILE A 204 12.05 -5.32 8.26
C ILE A 204 12.48 -6.08 6.99
N LEU A 205 11.55 -6.50 6.14
CA LEU A 205 11.87 -7.19 4.87
C LEU A 205 12.56 -6.24 3.88
N GLU A 206 12.24 -4.94 3.91
CA GLU A 206 12.92 -3.92 3.10
C GLU A 206 14.38 -3.70 3.50
N MET A 207 14.77 -4.01 4.75
CA MET A 207 16.17 -3.97 5.20
C MET A 207 17.05 -5.09 4.61
N ILE A 208 16.45 -6.14 4.04
CA ILE A 208 17.19 -7.25 3.41
C ILE A 208 17.55 -6.83 1.97
N PRO A 209 18.85 -6.69 1.62
CA PRO A 209 19.26 -6.22 0.30
C PRO A 209 19.00 -7.26 -0.81
N ASP A 210 18.93 -8.54 -0.48
CA ASP A 210 18.69 -9.61 -1.45
C ASP A 210 17.18 -9.89 -1.62
N TRP A 211 16.65 -9.49 -2.78
CA TRP A 211 15.24 -9.68 -3.12
C TRP A 211 14.81 -11.16 -3.15
N ARG A 212 15.73 -12.08 -3.45
CA ARG A 212 15.41 -13.52 -3.51
C ARG A 212 15.21 -14.11 -2.12
N LYS A 213 16.00 -13.67 -1.14
CA LYS A 213 15.84 -14.05 0.27
C LYS A 213 14.55 -13.47 0.85
N ARG A 214 14.22 -12.23 0.48
CA ARG A 214 12.96 -11.58 0.83
C ARG A 214 11.75 -12.37 0.33
N LEU A 215 11.78 -12.77 -0.95
CA LEU A 215 10.70 -13.56 -1.56
C LEU A 215 10.61 -14.96 -0.95
N ALA A 216 11.73 -15.62 -0.66
CA ALA A 216 11.76 -16.92 0.00
C ALA A 216 11.10 -16.87 1.39
N PHE A 217 11.38 -15.82 2.16
CA PHE A 217 10.80 -15.63 3.48
C PHE A 217 9.32 -15.24 3.42
N SER A 218 8.93 -14.40 2.45
CA SER A 218 7.50 -14.10 2.20
C SER A 218 6.71 -15.38 1.91
N LEU A 219 7.20 -16.23 1.00
CA LEU A 219 6.56 -17.51 0.70
C LEU A 219 6.51 -18.45 1.92
N HIS A 220 7.52 -18.39 2.79
CA HIS A 220 7.51 -19.14 4.04
C HIS A 220 6.43 -18.65 5.01
N MET A 221 6.24 -17.33 5.12
CA MET A 221 5.17 -16.71 5.90
C MET A 221 3.78 -17.06 5.35
N ASP A 222 3.65 -17.20 4.03
CA ASP A 222 2.43 -17.65 3.35
C ASP A 222 2.15 -19.16 3.52
N GLY A 223 2.94 -19.86 4.35
CA GLY A 223 2.78 -21.29 4.64
C GLY A 223 3.29 -22.21 3.54
N VAL A 224 4.03 -21.71 2.54
CA VAL A 224 4.58 -22.55 1.47
C VAL A 224 5.75 -23.39 2.00
N PRO A 225 5.72 -24.72 1.84
CA PRO A 225 6.80 -25.57 2.34
C PRO A 225 8.10 -25.37 1.52
N CYS A 226 9.24 -25.51 2.20
CA CYS A 226 10.57 -25.44 1.57
C CYS A 226 10.76 -26.51 0.47
N LYS A 227 10.12 -27.67 0.64
CA LYS A 227 10.05 -28.75 -0.33
C LYS A 227 8.66 -29.38 -0.30
N SER A 228 8.13 -29.66 -1.49
CA SER A 228 6.91 -30.43 -1.66
C SER A 228 7.14 -31.44 -2.78
N ILE A 229 6.60 -32.64 -2.60
CA ILE A 229 6.69 -33.73 -3.58
C ILE A 229 5.61 -33.59 -4.66
N ARG A 230 4.45 -32.99 -4.33
CA ARG A 230 3.27 -32.90 -5.22
C ARG A 230 2.70 -31.49 -5.39
N GLY A 231 3.35 -30.45 -4.86
CA GLY A 231 2.81 -29.08 -4.86
C GLY A 231 3.86 -27.99 -5.08
N ALA A 232 3.41 -26.74 -5.02
CA ALA A 232 4.30 -25.57 -5.03
C ALA A 232 5.25 -25.63 -3.82
N SER A 233 6.51 -25.27 -4.04
CA SER A 233 7.52 -25.19 -2.98
C SER A 233 8.46 -24.04 -3.24
N ILE A 234 9.03 -23.50 -2.17
CA ILE A 234 9.96 -22.35 -2.24
C ILE A 234 11.17 -22.69 -3.12
N ALA A 235 11.71 -23.90 -2.98
CA ALA A 235 12.80 -24.41 -3.81
C ALA A 235 12.47 -24.40 -5.30
N LYS A 236 11.25 -24.80 -5.67
CA LYS A 236 10.78 -24.83 -7.06
C LYS A 236 10.44 -23.44 -7.60
N ALA A 237 9.92 -22.55 -6.76
CA ALA A 237 9.55 -21.19 -7.15
C ALA A 237 10.76 -20.29 -7.41
N LEU A 238 11.87 -20.53 -6.70
CA LEU A 238 13.09 -19.73 -6.78
C LEU A 238 14.25 -20.42 -7.53
N ASP A 239 14.01 -21.63 -8.04
CA ASP A 239 15.01 -22.48 -8.70
C ASP A 239 16.28 -22.68 -7.84
N ILE A 240 16.08 -23.04 -6.57
CA ILE A 240 17.15 -23.25 -5.59
C ILE A 240 17.01 -24.60 -4.89
N SER A 241 18.10 -25.07 -4.27
CA SER A 241 18.05 -26.28 -3.45
C SER A 241 17.22 -26.05 -2.18
N GLU A 242 16.56 -27.10 -1.68
CA GLU A 242 15.84 -27.07 -0.39
C GLU A 242 16.75 -26.61 0.75
N LYS A 243 18.00 -27.05 0.74
CA LYS A 243 19.02 -26.68 1.74
C LYS A 243 19.26 -25.17 1.72
N THR A 244 19.32 -24.57 0.54
CA THR A 244 19.48 -23.13 0.35
C THR A 244 18.25 -22.36 0.85
N ALA A 245 17.03 -22.82 0.54
CA ALA A 245 15.80 -22.17 1.00
C ALA A 245 15.69 -22.16 2.54
N ARG A 246 15.98 -23.29 3.20
CA ARG A 246 15.99 -23.39 4.67
C ARG A 246 17.07 -22.50 5.30
N GLN A 247 18.24 -22.44 4.68
CA GLN A 247 19.34 -21.60 5.14
C GLN A 247 18.95 -20.11 5.09
N TRP A 248 18.33 -19.65 4.00
CA TRP A 248 17.87 -18.26 3.87
C TRP A 248 16.81 -17.89 4.91
N ILE A 249 15.85 -18.78 5.16
CA ILE A 249 14.83 -18.55 6.20
C ILE A 249 15.49 -18.43 7.59
N LYS A 250 16.47 -19.30 7.89
CA LYS A 250 17.18 -19.29 9.17
C LYS A 250 18.02 -18.02 9.36
N GLU A 251 18.71 -17.56 8.32
CA GLU A 251 19.49 -16.30 8.35
C GLU A 251 18.58 -15.11 8.66
N ILE A 252 17.40 -15.06 8.06
CA ILE A 252 16.43 -13.98 8.29
C ILE A 252 15.85 -14.03 9.70
N GLN A 253 15.49 -15.22 10.20
CA GLN A 253 15.03 -15.39 11.59
C GLN A 253 16.09 -14.99 12.61
N GLN A 254 17.37 -15.26 12.33
CA GLN A 254 18.48 -14.82 13.18
C GLN A 254 18.64 -13.31 13.16
N LEU A 255 18.57 -12.68 11.99
CA LEU A 255 18.65 -11.23 11.85
C LEU A 255 17.50 -10.54 12.60
N LEU A 256 16.28 -11.08 12.49
CA LEU A 256 15.12 -10.64 13.27
C LEU A 256 15.38 -10.76 14.77
N LYS A 257 15.85 -11.92 15.24
CA LYS A 257 16.13 -12.15 16.66
C LYS A 257 17.20 -11.21 17.23
N THR A 258 18.26 -10.94 16.46
CA THR A 258 19.31 -9.99 16.86
C THR A 258 18.76 -8.57 16.98
N LYS A 259 17.89 -8.15 16.05
CA LYS A 259 17.32 -6.79 16.08
C LYS A 259 16.24 -6.60 17.14
N LEU A 260 15.39 -7.59 17.38
CA LEU A 260 14.39 -7.56 18.45
C LEU A 260 15.01 -7.72 19.84
N GLY A 261 16.17 -8.38 19.96
CA GLY A 261 16.91 -8.54 21.21
C GLY A 261 17.76 -7.33 21.64
N ASP A 262 18.02 -6.38 20.73
CA ASP A 262 18.79 -5.14 20.97
C ASP A 262 17.90 -3.96 21.44
N VAL A 263 16.58 -4.15 21.54
CA VAL A 263 15.61 -3.12 21.99
C VAL A 263 15.34 -3.23 23.50
N SER A 264 16.24 -3.87 24.26
CA SER A 264 16.11 -4.00 25.73
C SER A 264 16.98 -3.02 26.51
#